data_AF-A0A388LK52-F1
#
_entry.id   AF-A0A388LK52-F1
#
_cell.length_a   1.000
_cell.length_b   1.000
_cell.length_c   1.000
_cell.angle_alpha   90.00
_cell.angle_beta   90.00
_cell.angle_gamma   90.00
#
_symmetry.space_group_name_H-M   'P 1'
#
loop_
_entity.id
_entity.type
_entity.pdbx_description
1 polymer ?
#
loop_
_entity_poly.entity_id
_entity_poly.type
_entity_poly.pdbx_seq_one_letter_code
_entity_poly.pdbx_strand_id
1 'polypeptide(L)'
;MNPVDHPHGGGEGRTKGGRRIAYNMVLFQCGDKLYSGLVETLTNQLQDIARTIEAAQGSMFLVELNKQWMEHNRSLEMIRDVLMYMDRTYVHKNNKIRVHDLGLKLWQEQVLLAPKIRDQLRQTLLEIVDKDQNGETVDRKILGTTTQMLADLEKEGYQEFERAFVDNLHQISTGTRDYVVTCDYGSCLKKDENGSQLGDKKGPSLPEPED
;
A
#
# COMPACT_ATOMS: atom_id res chain seq x y z
N MET A 1 -1.69 -81.74 9.52
CA MET A 1 -0.77 -80.66 9.11
C MET A 1 -1.42 -79.85 8.02
N ASN A 2 -1.87 -78.63 8.32
CA ASN A 2 -1.93 -77.48 7.40
C ASN A 2 -2.14 -76.20 8.25
N PRO A 3 -1.42 -75.11 7.98
CA PRO A 3 -1.38 -73.96 8.87
C PRO A 3 -2.44 -72.90 8.55
N VAL A 4 -3.12 -72.48 9.62
CA VAL A 4 -3.54 -71.13 10.03
C VAL A 4 -3.58 -70.01 8.97
N ASP A 5 -4.80 -69.49 8.75
CA ASP A 5 -5.09 -68.15 8.23
C ASP A 5 -4.51 -67.03 9.12
N HIS A 6 -3.88 -66.03 8.51
CA HIS A 6 -3.76 -64.68 9.05
C HIS A 6 -3.94 -63.62 7.94
N PRO A 7 -4.89 -62.69 8.07
CA PRO A 7 -5.02 -61.53 7.20
C PRO A 7 -4.31 -60.29 7.81
N HIS A 8 -4.33 -59.20 7.02
CA HIS A 8 -3.85 -57.84 7.28
C HIS A 8 -2.34 -57.62 7.06
N GLY A 9 -1.92 -56.62 6.30
CA GLY A 9 -2.59 -55.36 5.98
C GLY A 9 -1.52 -54.27 6.10
N GLY A 10 -1.30 -53.54 5.02
CA GLY A 10 -0.16 -52.65 4.82
C GLY A 10 0.04 -51.58 5.89
N GLY A 11 1.27 -51.05 5.93
CA GLY A 11 1.57 -49.93 6.80
C GLY A 11 3.01 -49.49 6.75
N GLU A 12 3.41 -48.78 5.68
CA GLU A 12 4.61 -47.93 5.78
C GLU A 12 4.49 -46.63 4.98
N GLY A 13 3.39 -45.93 5.24
CA GLY A 13 3.18 -44.52 4.89
C GLY A 13 3.39 -43.56 6.08
N ARG A 14 4.25 -43.90 7.06
CA ARG A 14 4.23 -43.28 8.41
C ARG A 14 5.41 -42.36 8.77
N THR A 15 6.13 -41.78 7.81
CA THR A 15 7.31 -40.93 8.09
C THR A 15 7.27 -39.50 7.54
N LYS A 16 6.12 -39.05 7.01
CA LYS A 16 5.91 -37.65 6.56
C LYS A 16 5.09 -36.79 7.52
N GLY A 17 4.30 -37.39 8.42
CA GLY A 17 3.47 -36.66 9.39
C GLY A 17 4.23 -36.20 10.64
N GLY A 18 5.08 -37.06 11.22
CA GLY A 18 5.80 -36.77 12.47
C GLY A 18 6.82 -35.63 12.36
N ARG A 19 7.53 -35.52 11.22
CA ARG A 19 8.46 -34.42 10.96
C ARG A 19 7.78 -33.07 10.88
N ARG A 20 6.56 -33.01 10.34
CA ARG A 20 5.75 -31.78 10.31
C ARG A 20 5.24 -31.40 11.69
N ILE A 21 4.82 -32.38 12.51
CA ILE A 21 4.36 -32.11 13.88
C ILE A 21 5.49 -31.59 14.76
N ALA A 22 6.68 -32.21 14.70
CA ALA A 22 7.86 -31.74 15.42
C ALA A 22 8.34 -30.37 14.93
N TYR A 23 8.41 -30.15 13.60
CA TYR A 23 8.70 -28.85 13.01
C TYR A 23 7.67 -27.80 13.46
N ASN A 24 6.38 -28.14 13.48
CA ASN A 24 5.30 -27.25 13.93
C ASN A 24 5.38 -26.94 15.43
N MET A 25 5.77 -27.88 16.29
CA MET A 25 5.93 -27.63 17.73
C MET A 25 7.13 -26.71 18.01
N VAL A 26 8.26 -26.95 17.35
CA VAL A 26 9.47 -26.12 17.48
C VAL A 26 9.22 -24.71 16.92
N LEU A 27 8.56 -24.61 15.76
CA LEU A 27 8.19 -23.31 15.18
C LEU A 27 7.14 -22.59 16.03
N PHE A 28 6.23 -23.30 16.71
CA PHE A 28 5.22 -22.69 17.58
C PHE A 28 5.85 -22.16 18.87
N GLN A 29 6.78 -22.90 19.50
CA GLN A 29 7.42 -22.48 20.74
C GLN A 29 8.38 -21.30 20.55
N CYS A 30 8.90 -21.09 19.33
CA CYS A 30 9.71 -19.93 18.95
C CYS A 30 8.99 -18.96 17.99
N GLY A 31 7.69 -19.15 17.75
CA GLY A 31 6.95 -18.45 16.68
C GLY A 31 6.88 -16.95 16.90
N ASP A 32 6.67 -16.51 18.14
CA ASP A 32 6.65 -15.09 18.50
C ASP A 32 8.02 -14.43 18.27
N LYS A 33 9.12 -15.09 18.65
CA LYS A 33 10.47 -14.57 18.44
C LYS A 33 10.83 -14.47 16.96
N LEU A 34 10.41 -15.46 16.16
CA LEU A 34 10.65 -15.46 14.72
C LEU A 34 9.80 -14.39 14.03
N TYR A 35 8.53 -14.22 14.43
CA TYR A 35 7.66 -13.18 13.89
C TYR A 35 8.16 -11.78 14.29
N SER A 36 8.55 -11.58 15.55
CA SER A 36 9.12 -10.31 16.00
C SER A 36 10.43 -9.98 15.31
N GLY A 37 11.32 -10.96 15.16
CA GLY A 37 12.58 -10.79 14.43
C GLY A 37 12.36 -10.49 12.95
N LEU A 38 11.33 -11.08 12.33
CA LEU A 38 10.93 -10.75 10.96
C LEU A 38 10.45 -9.30 10.86
N VAL A 39 9.56 -8.86 11.75
CA VAL A 39 9.05 -7.48 11.78
C VAL A 39 10.22 -6.50 11.93
N GLU A 40 11.12 -6.75 12.88
CA GLU A 40 12.29 -5.90 13.13
C GLU A 40 13.22 -5.84 11.91
N THR A 41 13.54 -6.98 11.31
CA THR A 41 14.42 -7.06 10.15
C THR A 41 13.81 -6.33 8.94
N LEU A 42 12.53 -6.57 8.65
CA LEU A 42 11.83 -5.89 7.56
C LEU A 42 11.74 -4.38 7.81
N THR A 43 11.46 -3.96 9.04
CA THR A 43 11.40 -2.53 9.41
C THR A 43 12.74 -1.85 9.17
N ASN A 44 13.85 -2.44 9.65
CA ASN A 44 15.19 -1.89 9.47
C ASN A 44 15.56 -1.79 7.98
N GLN A 45 15.31 -2.86 7.21
CA GLN A 45 15.56 -2.86 5.77
C GLN A 45 14.75 -1.76 5.05
N LEU A 46 13.48 -1.59 5.41
CA LEU A 46 12.63 -0.56 4.81
C LEU A 46 13.05 0.86 5.18
N GLN A 47 13.62 1.07 6.36
CA GLN A 47 14.22 2.35 6.74
C GLN A 47 15.50 2.66 5.95
N ASP A 48 16.31 1.65 5.61
CA ASP A 48 17.45 1.80 4.70
C ASP A 48 16.98 2.14 3.27
N ILE A 49 15.95 1.45 2.80
CA ILE A 49 15.32 1.70 1.50
C ILE A 49 14.75 3.12 1.44
N ALA A 50 14.01 3.55 2.47
CA ALA A 50 13.46 4.90 2.55
C ALA A 50 14.56 5.96 2.43
N ARG A 51 15.67 5.82 3.17
CA ARG A 51 16.83 6.73 3.05
C ARG A 51 17.42 6.77 1.64
N THR A 52 17.44 5.63 0.95
CA THR A 52 17.93 5.54 -0.44
C THR A 52 16.99 6.28 -1.39
N ILE A 53 15.68 6.13 -1.22
CA ILE A 53 14.65 6.80 -2.02
C ILE A 53 14.66 8.32 -1.76
N GLU A 54 14.76 8.75 -0.50
CA GLU A 54 14.85 10.18 -0.13
C GLU A 54 16.05 10.90 -0.77
N ALA A 55 17.14 10.18 -1.00
CA ALA A 55 18.33 10.73 -1.64
C ALA A 55 18.15 10.95 -3.15
N ALA A 56 17.18 10.27 -3.78
CA ALA A 56 16.83 10.49 -5.18
C ALA A 56 16.03 11.79 -5.36
N GLN A 57 16.29 12.51 -6.45
CA GLN A 57 15.64 13.79 -6.73
C GLN A 57 15.10 13.85 -8.16
N GLY A 58 14.05 14.66 -8.36
CA GLY A 58 13.46 14.92 -9.67
C GLY A 58 12.98 13.65 -10.36
N SER A 59 13.27 13.52 -11.66
CA SER A 59 12.83 12.37 -12.48
C SER A 59 13.36 11.01 -12.02
N MET A 60 14.45 10.98 -11.25
CA MET A 60 15.04 9.73 -10.75
C MET A 60 14.30 9.19 -9.51
N PHE A 61 13.53 10.03 -8.82
CA PHE A 61 12.79 9.64 -7.62
C PHE A 61 11.82 8.48 -7.88
N LEU A 62 10.94 8.61 -8.88
CA LEU A 62 9.97 7.54 -9.20
C LEU A 62 10.64 6.28 -9.76
N VAL A 63 11.76 6.44 -10.47
CA VAL A 63 12.55 5.31 -10.97
C VAL A 63 13.06 4.49 -9.78
N GLU A 64 13.68 5.14 -8.80
CA GLU A 64 14.22 4.47 -7.63
C GLU A 64 13.11 3.91 -6.74
N LEU A 65 12.02 4.66 -6.51
CA LEU A 65 10.85 4.20 -5.76
C LEU A 65 10.27 2.90 -6.35
N ASN A 66 10.00 2.87 -7.66
CA ASN A 66 9.47 1.69 -8.33
C ASN A 66 10.45 0.52 -8.30
N LYS A 67 11.75 0.78 -8.49
CA LYS A 67 12.78 -0.26 -8.41
C LYS A 67 12.82 -0.91 -7.02
N GLN A 68 12.82 -0.10 -5.96
CA GLN A 68 12.83 -0.59 -4.59
C GLN A 68 11.54 -1.32 -4.24
N TRP A 69 10.39 -0.86 -4.74
CA TRP A 69 9.11 -1.54 -4.57
C TRP A 69 9.11 -2.96 -5.18
N MET A 70 9.63 -3.08 -6.41
CA MET A 70 9.70 -4.37 -7.10
C MET A 70 10.65 -5.35 -6.38
N GLU A 71 11.80 -4.87 -5.91
CA GLU A 71 12.77 -5.69 -5.16
C GLU A 71 12.23 -6.11 -3.79
N HIS A 72 11.53 -5.21 -3.10
CA HIS A 72 10.84 -5.50 -1.85
C HIS A 72 9.80 -6.61 -2.02
N ASN A 73 8.91 -6.50 -3.01
CA ASN A 73 7.90 -7.52 -3.28
C ASN A 73 8.52 -8.87 -3.64
N ARG A 74 9.57 -8.87 -4.47
CA ARG A 74 10.30 -10.10 -4.80
C ARG A 74 10.90 -10.74 -3.54
N SER A 75 11.46 -9.94 -2.66
CA SER A 75 12.02 -10.41 -1.38
C SER A 75 10.92 -10.96 -0.47
N LEU A 76 9.77 -10.29 -0.37
CA LEU A 76 8.62 -10.76 0.40
C LEU A 76 8.08 -12.10 -0.09
N GLU A 77 8.03 -12.32 -1.41
CA GLU A 77 7.62 -13.62 -1.97
C GLU A 77 8.55 -14.74 -1.52
N MET A 78 9.88 -14.53 -1.59
CA MET A 78 10.85 -15.52 -1.11
C MET A 78 10.72 -15.78 0.39
N ILE A 79 10.53 -14.73 1.19
CA ILE A 79 10.33 -14.85 2.64
C ILE A 79 9.06 -15.65 2.93
N ARG A 80 7.95 -15.38 2.23
CA ARG A 80 6.68 -16.11 2.38
C ARG A 80 6.85 -17.60 2.05
N ASP A 81 7.61 -17.92 1.02
CA ASP A 81 7.83 -19.32 0.62
C ASP A 81 8.63 -20.08 1.69
N VAL A 82 9.63 -19.44 2.29
CA VAL A 82 10.41 -20.01 3.41
C VAL A 82 9.56 -20.08 4.69
N LEU A 83 8.75 -19.06 4.98
CA LEU A 83 7.93 -18.93 6.18
C LEU A 83 6.49 -19.41 6.01
N MET A 84 6.21 -20.23 4.98
CA MET A 84 4.86 -20.70 4.63
C MET A 84 4.11 -21.33 5.83
N TYR A 85 4.81 -22.06 6.69
CA TYR A 85 4.21 -22.69 7.87
C TYR A 85 3.83 -21.68 8.97
N MET A 86 4.56 -20.56 9.08
CA MET A 86 4.21 -19.46 9.98
C MET A 86 2.89 -18.84 9.54
N ASP A 87 2.72 -18.50 8.27
CA ASP A 87 1.48 -17.94 7.74
C ASP A 87 0.29 -18.90 7.87
N ARG A 88 0.48 -20.19 7.54
CA ARG A 88 -0.62 -21.18 7.56
C ARG A 88 -1.06 -21.58 8.97
N THR A 89 -0.18 -21.49 9.96
CA THR A 89 -0.42 -22.10 11.27
C THR A 89 -0.32 -21.09 12.40
N TYR A 90 0.80 -20.37 12.49
CA TYR A 90 1.08 -19.48 13.60
C TYR A 90 0.26 -18.19 13.51
N VAL A 91 0.28 -17.53 12.36
CA VAL A 91 -0.42 -16.27 12.11
C VAL A 91 -1.92 -16.43 12.32
N HIS A 92 -2.50 -17.50 11.75
CA HIS A 92 -3.93 -17.79 11.90
C HIS A 92 -4.31 -18.11 13.35
N LYS A 93 -3.54 -18.93 14.07
CA LYS A 93 -3.84 -19.29 15.46
C LYS A 93 -3.73 -18.13 16.44
N ASN A 94 -2.85 -17.17 16.16
CA ASN A 94 -2.55 -16.05 17.06
C ASN A 94 -3.13 -14.71 16.57
N ASN A 95 -4.01 -14.72 15.56
CA ASN A 95 -4.60 -13.52 14.96
C ASN A 95 -3.57 -12.44 14.60
N LYS A 96 -2.43 -12.84 14.03
CA LYS A 96 -1.39 -11.91 13.53
C LYS A 96 -1.68 -11.53 12.08
N ILE A 97 -0.98 -10.50 11.59
CA ILE A 97 -0.99 -10.12 10.17
C ILE A 97 -0.12 -11.11 9.40
N ARG A 98 -0.55 -11.54 8.20
CA ARG A 98 0.24 -12.42 7.33
C ARG A 98 1.52 -11.73 6.87
N VAL A 99 2.54 -12.51 6.54
CA VAL A 99 3.87 -11.98 6.16
C VAL A 99 3.78 -11.00 4.99
N HIS A 100 2.98 -11.35 3.97
CA HIS A 100 2.77 -10.48 2.80
C HIS A 100 2.13 -9.14 3.20
N ASP A 101 1.00 -9.19 3.90
CA ASP A 101 0.22 -8.01 4.29
C ASP A 101 1.02 -7.14 5.30
N LEU A 102 1.83 -7.78 6.15
CA LEU A 102 2.80 -7.10 7.02
C LEU A 102 3.84 -6.34 6.20
N GLY A 103 4.37 -6.95 5.13
CA GLY A 103 5.33 -6.33 4.24
C GLY A 103 4.79 -5.11 3.51
N LEU A 104 3.51 -5.15 3.10
CA LEU A 104 2.80 -4.00 2.51
C LEU A 104 2.58 -2.89 3.53
N LYS A 105 2.10 -3.25 4.72
CA LYS A 105 1.88 -2.31 5.82
C LYS A 105 3.18 -1.58 6.21
N LEU A 106 4.26 -2.32 6.41
CA LEU A 106 5.55 -1.72 6.77
C LEU A 106 6.11 -0.85 5.65
N TRP A 107 5.93 -1.24 4.38
CA TRP A 107 6.34 -0.40 3.26
C TRP A 107 5.64 0.96 3.31
N GLN A 108 4.33 0.96 3.55
CA GLN A 108 3.60 2.20 3.70
C GLN A 108 4.12 3.03 4.88
N GLU A 109 4.22 2.44 6.07
CA GLU A 109 4.62 3.14 7.30
C GLU A 109 6.04 3.70 7.23
N GLN A 110 6.99 2.94 6.69
CA GLN A 110 8.41 3.30 6.71
C GLN A 110 8.85 4.06 5.45
N VAL A 111 8.17 3.88 4.31
CA VAL A 111 8.55 4.49 3.02
C VAL A 111 7.55 5.56 2.59
N LEU A 112 6.29 5.22 2.33
CA LEU A 112 5.35 6.21 1.77
C LEU A 112 4.90 7.30 2.74
N LEU A 113 4.79 6.96 4.03
CA LEU A 113 4.43 7.92 5.08
C LEU A 113 5.64 8.71 5.60
N ALA A 114 6.86 8.39 5.15
CA ALA A 114 8.02 9.21 5.43
C ALA A 114 7.77 10.62 4.86
N PRO A 115 7.79 11.69 5.67
CA PRO A 115 7.31 13.01 5.25
C PRO A 115 7.95 13.52 3.95
N LYS A 116 9.25 13.33 3.78
CA LYS A 116 9.98 13.75 2.58
C LYS A 116 9.57 12.96 1.34
N ILE A 117 9.50 11.63 1.44
CA ILE A 117 9.08 10.77 0.33
C ILE A 117 7.64 11.10 -0.05
N ARG A 118 6.76 11.30 0.94
CA ARG A 118 5.36 11.68 0.71
C ARG A 118 5.24 13.00 -0.06
N ASP A 119 5.97 14.02 0.39
CA ASP A 119 5.95 15.35 -0.25
C ASP A 119 6.58 15.31 -1.65
N GLN A 120 7.70 14.60 -1.82
CA GLN A 120 8.33 14.39 -3.13
C GLN A 120 7.43 13.61 -4.09
N LEU A 121 6.76 12.57 -3.59
CA LEU A 121 5.82 11.79 -4.38
C LEU A 121 4.66 12.66 -4.83
N ARG A 122 4.00 13.39 -3.93
CA ARG A 122 2.92 14.33 -4.29
C ARG A 122 3.38 15.35 -5.34
N GLN A 123 4.53 15.98 -5.12
CA GLN A 123 5.07 16.99 -6.04
C GLN A 123 5.38 16.40 -7.42
N THR A 124 6.04 15.24 -7.47
CA THR A 124 6.40 14.59 -8.73
C THR A 124 5.16 14.13 -9.50
N LEU A 125 4.14 13.63 -8.80
CA LEU A 125 2.88 13.22 -9.42
C LEU A 125 2.12 14.42 -10.00
N LEU A 126 2.07 15.55 -9.30
CA LEU A 126 1.51 16.81 -9.82
C LEU A 126 2.22 17.29 -11.08
N GLU A 127 3.56 17.26 -11.09
CA GLU A 127 4.36 17.63 -12.26
C GLU A 127 4.09 16.73 -13.46
N ILE A 128 3.81 15.45 -13.23
CA ILE A 128 3.48 14.51 -14.30
C ILE A 128 2.10 14.80 -14.90
N VAL A 129 1.12 15.12 -14.06
CA VAL A 129 -0.21 15.52 -14.53
C VAL A 129 -0.11 16.79 -15.39
N ASP A 130 0.62 17.80 -14.92
CA ASP A 130 0.84 19.05 -15.67
C ASP A 130 1.54 18.81 -17.02
N LYS A 131 2.59 17.97 -17.03
CA LYS A 131 3.29 17.58 -18.26
C LYS A 131 2.39 16.87 -19.26
N ASP A 132 1.56 15.92 -18.82
CA ASP A 132 0.62 15.24 -19.72
C ASP A 132 -0.42 16.21 -20.29
N GLN A 133 -0.92 17.14 -19.47
CA GLN A 133 -1.87 18.19 -19.90
C GLN A 133 -1.25 19.16 -20.91
N ASN A 134 0.03 19.47 -20.76
CA ASN A 134 0.78 20.31 -21.69
C ASN A 134 1.20 19.56 -22.98
N GLY A 135 0.87 18.26 -23.09
CA GLY A 135 1.19 17.43 -24.25
C GLY A 135 2.63 16.95 -24.29
N GLU A 136 3.35 17.02 -23.17
CA GLU A 136 4.69 16.48 -23.05
C GLU A 136 4.67 14.95 -22.95
N THR A 137 5.76 14.31 -23.39
CA THR A 137 5.90 12.85 -23.30
C THR A 137 6.19 12.45 -21.85
N VAL A 138 5.28 11.67 -21.25
CA VAL A 138 5.43 11.08 -19.93
C VAL A 138 5.79 9.59 -20.02
N ASP A 139 6.64 9.11 -19.11
CA ASP A 139 6.94 7.68 -19.00
C ASP A 139 5.75 6.90 -18.42
N ARG A 140 4.95 6.34 -19.32
CA ARG A 140 3.76 5.53 -19.00
C ARG A 140 4.09 4.27 -18.22
N LYS A 141 5.29 3.70 -18.38
CA LYS A 141 5.69 2.46 -17.70
C LYS A 141 5.95 2.72 -16.21
N ILE A 142 6.68 3.79 -15.91
CA ILE A 142 6.92 4.24 -14.54
C ILE A 142 5.59 4.56 -13.87
N LEU A 143 4.72 5.32 -14.55
CA LEU A 143 3.39 5.63 -14.05
C LEU A 143 2.55 4.38 -13.77
N GLY A 144 2.47 3.44 -14.71
CA GLY A 144 1.70 2.21 -14.52
C GLY A 144 2.18 1.42 -13.30
N THR A 145 3.50 1.36 -13.08
CA THR A 145 4.06 0.67 -11.91
C THR A 145 3.77 1.43 -10.62
N THR A 146 3.88 2.76 -10.62
CA THR A 146 3.58 3.60 -9.45
C THR A 146 2.10 3.54 -9.09
N THR A 147 1.20 3.66 -10.07
CA THR A 147 -0.25 3.52 -9.85
C THR A 147 -0.61 2.14 -9.32
N GLN A 148 -0.01 1.07 -9.87
CA GLN A 148 -0.23 -0.29 -9.37
C GLN A 148 0.23 -0.45 -7.92
N MET A 149 1.42 0.08 -7.58
CA MET A 149 1.90 0.11 -6.20
C MET A 149 0.91 0.82 -5.27
N LEU A 150 0.43 2.01 -5.64
CA LEU A 150 -0.52 2.77 -4.83
C LEU A 150 -1.85 2.02 -4.67
N ALA A 151 -2.35 1.39 -5.73
CA ALA A 151 -3.57 0.60 -5.69
C ALA A 151 -3.44 -0.67 -4.81
N ASP A 152 -2.27 -1.30 -4.80
CA ASP A 152 -2.03 -2.48 -3.96
C ASP A 152 -1.97 -2.11 -2.46
N LEU A 153 -1.51 -0.90 -2.14
CA LEU A 153 -1.50 -0.38 -0.77
C LEU A 153 -2.88 0.13 -0.32
N GLU A 154 -3.71 0.65 -1.23
CA GLU A 154 -5.07 1.10 -0.90
C GLU A 154 -5.99 -0.06 -0.46
N LYS A 155 -5.85 -1.24 -1.08
CA LYS A 155 -6.63 -2.45 -0.73
C LYS A 155 -6.48 -2.85 0.74
N GLU A 156 -5.36 -2.51 1.36
CA GLU A 156 -5.06 -2.83 2.76
C GLU A 156 -5.63 -1.80 3.76
N GLY A 157 -6.46 -0.86 3.29
CA GLY A 157 -7.34 -0.06 4.14
C GLY A 157 -6.80 1.32 4.54
N TYR A 158 -5.82 1.86 3.83
CA TYR A 158 -5.19 3.13 4.17
C TYR A 158 -5.41 4.20 3.10
N GLN A 159 -6.10 5.27 3.49
CA GLN A 159 -6.65 6.32 2.61
C GLN A 159 -5.81 7.62 2.59
N GLU A 160 -4.48 7.54 2.78
CA GLU A 160 -3.67 8.76 2.90
C GLU A 160 -3.29 9.42 1.57
N PHE A 161 -3.54 8.79 0.42
CA PHE A 161 -3.42 9.44 -0.88
C PHE A 161 -4.80 9.73 -1.45
N GLU A 162 -4.99 10.94 -1.98
CA GLU A 162 -6.29 11.34 -2.53
C GLU A 162 -6.61 10.43 -3.71
N ARG A 163 -7.74 9.72 -3.64
CA ARG A 163 -8.20 8.79 -4.69
C ARG A 163 -8.23 9.44 -6.06
N ALA A 164 -8.65 10.71 -6.13
CA ALA A 164 -8.65 11.50 -7.35
C ALA A 164 -7.25 11.58 -8.01
N PHE A 165 -6.17 11.73 -7.21
CA PHE A 165 -4.80 11.71 -7.76
C PHE A 165 -4.44 10.33 -8.32
N VAL A 166 -4.75 9.26 -7.60
CA VAL A 166 -4.46 7.89 -8.05
C VAL A 166 -5.24 7.56 -9.32
N ASP A 167 -6.51 7.93 -9.40
CA ASP A 167 -7.37 7.73 -10.56
C ASP A 167 -6.88 8.51 -11.78
N ASN A 168 -6.42 9.75 -11.60
CA ASN A 168 -5.83 10.54 -12.68
C ASN A 168 -4.55 9.88 -13.21
N LEU A 169 -3.67 9.41 -12.32
CA LEU A 169 -2.45 8.70 -12.72
C LEU A 169 -2.76 7.37 -13.41
N HIS A 170 -3.81 6.66 -12.97
CA HIS A 170 -4.29 5.47 -13.65
C HIS A 170 -4.70 5.77 -15.09
N GLN A 171 -5.53 6.80 -15.29
CA GLN A 171 -5.98 7.23 -16.62
C GLN A 171 -4.82 7.67 -17.51
N ILE A 172 -3.86 8.43 -16.98
CA ILE A 172 -2.63 8.78 -17.71
C ILE A 172 -1.88 7.50 -18.08
N SER A 173 -1.69 6.56 -17.15
CA SER A 173 -0.95 5.32 -17.42
C SER A 173 -1.61 4.45 -18.50
N THR A 174 -2.95 4.38 -18.54
CA THR A 174 -3.72 3.61 -19.54
C THR A 174 -3.90 4.36 -20.86
N GLY A 175 -3.56 5.65 -20.90
CA GLY A 175 -3.75 6.50 -22.08
C GLY A 175 -5.19 6.94 -22.31
N THR A 176 -6.04 6.88 -21.27
CA THR A 176 -7.40 7.37 -21.29
C THR A 176 -7.38 8.87 -21.00
N ARG A 177 -7.83 9.72 -21.94
CA ARG A 177 -7.73 11.20 -21.85
C ARG A 177 -8.99 11.90 -21.29
N ASP A 178 -9.88 11.18 -20.61
CA ASP A 178 -11.14 11.75 -20.10
C ASP A 178 -10.96 12.41 -18.72
N TYR A 179 -10.50 13.66 -18.67
CA TYR A 179 -10.33 14.37 -17.39
C TYR A 179 -11.62 15.09 -16.94
N VAL A 180 -12.22 14.62 -15.84
CA VAL A 180 -13.16 15.43 -15.03
C VAL A 180 -12.37 16.07 -13.89
N VAL A 181 -12.16 17.38 -13.98
CA VAL A 181 -11.53 18.17 -12.92
C VAL A 181 -12.45 18.16 -11.69
N THR A 182 -12.15 17.32 -10.70
CA THR A 182 -12.70 17.45 -9.34
C THR A 182 -11.67 18.17 -8.48
N CYS A 183 -11.39 19.43 -8.81
CA CYS A 183 -10.68 20.32 -7.90
C CYS A 183 -11.68 20.82 -6.85
N ASP A 184 -11.82 20.12 -5.72
CA ASP A 184 -12.39 20.72 -4.53
C ASP A 184 -11.25 21.17 -3.59
N TYR A 185 -10.49 22.15 -4.06
CA TYR A 185 -9.49 22.88 -3.25
C TYR A 185 -10.15 24.02 -2.43
N GLY A 186 -11.48 24.05 -2.34
CA GLY A 186 -12.26 25.13 -1.74
C GLY A 186 -12.85 24.80 -0.38
N SER A 187 -12.06 24.39 0.63
CA SER A 187 -12.55 24.36 2.03
C SER A 187 -11.50 24.60 3.12
N CYS A 188 -10.21 24.65 2.79
CA CYS A 188 -9.19 25.06 3.75
C CYS A 188 -8.82 26.53 3.52
N LEU A 189 -9.69 27.47 3.89
CA LEU A 189 -9.34 28.81 4.39
C LEU A 189 -10.58 29.72 4.45
N LYS A 190 -10.93 30.07 5.70
CA LYS A 190 -11.66 31.25 6.20
C LYS A 190 -12.88 30.89 7.03
N LYS A 191 -12.65 30.77 8.35
CA LYS A 191 -13.48 31.45 9.35
C LYS A 191 -12.61 31.89 10.52
N ASP A 192 -11.79 32.90 10.28
CA ASP A 192 -11.57 33.92 11.30
C ASP A 192 -12.30 35.17 10.81
N GLU A 193 -13.36 35.54 11.52
CA GLU A 193 -13.70 36.92 11.88
C GLU A 193 -15.00 36.89 12.69
N ASN A 194 -14.81 36.70 13.99
CA ASN A 194 -15.75 37.09 15.02
C ASN A 194 -15.81 38.63 14.98
N GLY A 195 -16.82 39.19 14.30
CA GLY A 195 -16.98 40.63 14.11
C GLY A 195 -18.45 41.03 14.16
N SER A 196 -18.81 41.74 15.23
CA SER A 196 -20.13 42.23 15.60
C SER A 196 -20.88 43.03 14.53
N GLN A 197 -22.22 42.84 14.53
CA GLN A 197 -23.31 43.81 14.32
C GLN A 197 -23.35 44.65 13.03
N LEU A 198 -24.49 44.61 12.32
CA LEU A 198 -25.54 45.64 12.40
C LEU A 198 -26.69 45.29 11.45
N GLY A 199 -27.85 44.95 12.00
CA GLY A 199 -29.09 44.85 11.23
C GLY A 199 -29.79 46.19 11.25
N ASP A 200 -30.02 46.79 10.07
CA ASP A 200 -31.07 47.79 9.88
C ASP A 200 -31.49 47.90 8.39
N LYS A 201 -32.76 47.52 8.15
CA LYS A 201 -33.78 48.07 7.22
C LYS A 201 -33.44 48.35 5.75
N LYS A 202 -34.21 47.73 4.83
CA LYS A 202 -35.36 48.36 4.13
C LYS A 202 -36.07 47.36 3.20
N GLY A 203 -37.40 47.40 3.17
CA GLY A 203 -38.27 46.57 2.31
C GLY A 203 -38.25 46.95 0.83
N PRO A 204 -38.80 46.09 -0.05
CA PRO A 204 -38.78 46.30 -1.49
C PRO A 204 -39.88 47.28 -1.91
N SER A 205 -39.50 48.35 -2.64
CA SER A 205 -40.42 49.20 -3.39
C SER A 205 -40.37 48.76 -4.85
N LEU A 206 -41.53 48.38 -5.38
CA LEU A 206 -41.80 48.06 -6.78
C LEU A 206 -41.71 49.33 -7.65
N PRO A 207 -41.24 49.25 -8.90
CA PRO A 207 -41.59 50.24 -9.92
C PRO A 207 -42.44 49.60 -11.03
N GLU A 208 -43.67 50.09 -11.20
CA GLU A 208 -44.27 50.31 -12.53
C GLU A 208 -43.74 51.66 -13.05
N PRO A 209 -43.59 51.88 -14.38
CA PRO A 209 -44.74 52.31 -15.19
C PRO A 209 -44.76 51.89 -16.68
N GLU A 210 -45.99 51.90 -17.22
CA GLU A 210 -46.48 52.46 -18.52
C GLU A 210 -45.73 52.05 -19.81
N ASP A 211 -46.35 51.52 -20.87
CA ASP A 211 -47.67 51.76 -21.50
C ASP A 211 -48.60 50.52 -21.64
#